data_AF-A0A2N9M052-F1
#
_entry.id   AF-A0A2N9M052-F1
#
_cell.length_a   1.000
_cell.length_b   1.000
_cell.length_c   1.000
_cell.angle_alpha   90.00
_cell.angle_beta   90.00
_cell.angle_gamma   90.00
#
_symmetry.space_group_name_H-M   'P 1'
#
loop_
_entity.id
_entity.type
_entity.pdbx_description
1 polymer ?
#
loop_
_entity_poly.entity_id
_entity_poly.type
_entity_poly.pdbx_seq_one_letter_code
_entity_poly.pdbx_strand_id
1 'polypeptide(L)'
;MRRNGTLVGVKPDGGEEPLHVPPLAPMSAAEIEASAARDRDNLPLTDAPAGKLRRIPRVKTLRRALALTQEEFAARFRIPLGTLRDWEQGRSEPDQPAKAYLTVIARDPRGVERALHPVSSKQTGSHGCRQPLQRRGPRT
;
A
#
# COMPACT_ATOMS: atom_id res chain seq x y z
N MET A 1 5.51 -27.28 21.34
CA MET A 1 4.05 -27.09 21.46
C MET A 1 3.35 -28.17 20.65
N ARG A 2 2.40 -28.90 21.23
CA ARG A 2 1.64 -29.98 20.58
C ARG A 2 0.43 -29.41 19.83
N ARG A 3 -0.17 -30.20 18.95
CA ARG A 3 -1.28 -29.78 18.05
C ARG A 3 -2.56 -29.36 18.79
N ASN A 4 -2.71 -29.80 20.03
CA ASN A 4 -3.77 -29.42 20.96
C ASN A 4 -3.46 -28.14 21.76
N GLY A 5 -2.36 -27.45 21.46
CA GLY A 5 -1.95 -26.21 22.16
C GLY A 5 -1.15 -26.43 23.45
N THR A 6 -0.97 -27.67 23.92
CA THR A 6 -0.18 -27.93 25.13
C THR A 6 1.30 -27.65 24.88
N LEU A 7 1.91 -26.84 25.75
CA LEU A 7 3.35 -26.66 25.82
C LEU A 7 3.94 -27.83 26.59
N VAL A 8 5.00 -28.43 26.05
CA VAL A 8 5.71 -29.56 26.67
C VAL A 8 7.20 -29.28 26.61
N GLY A 9 7.89 -29.60 27.70
CA GLY A 9 9.34 -29.56 27.80
C GLY A 9 9.87 -30.94 27.47
N VAL A 10 10.90 -31.01 26.63
CA VAL A 10 11.56 -32.27 26.28
C VAL A 10 12.73 -32.46 27.24
N LYS A 11 12.71 -33.53 28.04
CA LYS A 11 13.80 -33.92 28.92
C LYS A 11 14.96 -34.54 28.11
N PRO A 12 16.18 -34.54 28.66
CA PRO A 12 17.35 -35.10 27.98
C PRO A 12 17.25 -36.61 27.70
N ASP A 13 16.36 -37.34 28.36
CA ASP A 13 16.03 -38.75 28.12
C ASP A 13 14.98 -38.96 27.01
N GLY A 14 14.51 -37.88 26.37
CA GLY A 14 13.46 -37.89 25.35
C GLY A 14 12.04 -37.96 25.91
N GLY A 15 11.88 -38.02 27.24
CA GLY A 15 10.59 -37.92 27.91
C GLY A 15 9.99 -36.52 27.75
N GLU A 16 8.67 -36.44 27.67
CA GLU A 16 7.97 -35.16 27.58
C GLU A 16 7.16 -34.90 28.84
N GLU A 17 7.29 -33.69 29.39
CA GLU A 17 6.50 -33.25 30.52
C GLU A 17 5.68 -32.01 30.14
N PRO A 18 4.38 -31.95 30.48
CA PRO A 18 3.59 -30.75 30.29
C PRO A 18 4.20 -29.56 31.03
N LEU A 19 4.46 -28.48 30.28
CA LEU A 19 4.85 -27.22 30.89
C LEU A 19 3.60 -26.56 31.45
N HIS A 20 3.48 -26.59 32.77
CA HIS A 20 2.49 -25.80 33.47
C HIS A 20 2.92 -24.32 33.42
N VAL A 21 2.23 -23.55 32.58
CA VAL A 21 2.39 -22.10 32.54
C VAL A 21 1.19 -21.52 33.28
N PRO A 22 1.37 -20.96 34.49
CA PRO A 22 0.27 -20.31 35.17
C PRO A 22 -0.25 -19.14 34.32
N PRO A 23 -1.55 -18.81 34.39
CA PRO A 23 -2.08 -17.62 33.73
C PRO A 23 -1.24 -16.40 34.14
N LEU A 24 -0.84 -15.60 33.15
CA LEU A 24 -0.13 -14.35 33.45
C LEU A 24 -1.04 -13.48 34.31
N ALA A 25 -0.54 -13.06 35.47
CA ALA A 25 -1.23 -12.07 36.27
C ALA A 25 -1.40 -10.78 35.45
N PRO A 26 -2.56 -10.12 35.49
CA PRO A 26 -2.71 -8.83 34.83
C PRO A 26 -1.76 -7.84 35.49
N MET A 27 -0.83 -7.27 34.72
CA MET A 27 -0.01 -6.17 35.22
C MET A 27 -0.90 -4.97 35.50
N SER A 28 -0.72 -4.35 36.67
CA SER A 28 -1.34 -3.06 36.95
C SER A 28 -0.83 -1.99 35.98
N ALA A 29 -1.61 -0.93 35.75
CA ALA A 29 -1.18 0.18 34.90
C ALA A 29 0.16 0.79 35.36
N ALA A 30 0.37 0.87 36.68
CA ALA A 30 1.62 1.35 37.27
C ALA A 30 2.82 0.42 36.99
N GLU A 31 2.62 -0.90 37.02
CA GLU A 31 3.67 -1.87 36.66
C GLU A 31 3.99 -1.84 35.16
N ILE A 32 2.98 -1.63 34.31
CA ILE A 32 3.17 -1.43 32.87
C ILE A 32 4.05 -0.21 32.64
N GLU A 33 3.71 0.92 33.27
CA GLU A 33 4.45 2.18 33.11
C GLU A 33 5.88 2.07 33.66
N ALA A 34 6.06 1.47 34.84
CA ALA A 34 7.37 1.25 35.43
C ALA A 34 8.25 0.30 34.58
N SER A 35 7.65 -0.70 33.93
CA SER A 35 8.37 -1.61 33.03
C SER A 35 8.75 -0.90 31.72
N ALA A 36 7.81 -0.18 31.12
CA ALA A 36 8.03 0.62 29.93
C ALA A 36 9.13 1.68 30.13
N ALA A 37 9.18 2.31 31.31
CA ALA A 37 10.20 3.31 31.64
C ALA A 37 11.60 2.73 31.87
N ARG A 38 11.70 1.45 32.25
CA ARG A 38 12.98 0.75 32.45
C ARG A 38 13.48 0.04 31.20
N ASP A 39 12.63 -0.15 30.20
CA ASP A 39 12.99 -0.77 28.93
C ASP A 39 13.93 0.14 28.12
N ARG A 40 15.13 -0.36 27.87
CA ARG A 40 16.20 0.34 27.16
C ARG A 40 15.80 0.71 25.73
N ASP A 41 14.97 -0.11 25.08
CA ASP A 41 14.54 0.10 23.70
C ASP A 41 13.31 1.03 23.63
N ASN A 42 12.65 1.29 24.77
CA ASN A 42 11.50 2.19 24.87
C ASN A 42 11.89 3.55 25.45
N LEU A 43 12.74 4.27 24.73
CA LEU A 43 13.19 5.61 25.14
C LEU A 43 12.01 6.60 25.12
N PRO A 44 11.88 7.48 26.15
CA PRO A 44 10.89 8.54 26.14
C PRO A 44 11.13 9.49 24.96
N LEU A 45 10.04 10.00 24.38
CA LEU A 45 10.14 11.01 23.34
C LEU A 45 10.65 12.31 23.97
N THR A 46 11.94 12.60 23.79
CA THR A 46 12.56 13.84 24.27
C THR A 46 12.16 15.03 23.40
N ASP A 47 12.09 16.23 23.96
CA ASP A 47 11.86 17.48 23.21
C ASP A 47 13.04 17.91 22.32
N ALA A 48 14.13 17.15 22.29
CA ALA A 48 15.23 17.38 21.37
C ALA A 48 14.71 17.37 19.91
N PRO A 49 15.24 18.24 19.02
CA PRO A 49 14.82 18.25 17.63
C PRO A 49 14.93 16.84 17.09
N ALA A 50 13.84 16.32 16.53
CA ALA A 50 13.64 14.95 16.06
C ALA A 50 14.79 14.45 15.16
N GLY A 51 15.92 14.13 15.78
CA GLY A 51 17.10 13.60 15.14
C GLY A 51 16.81 12.15 14.83
N LYS A 52 16.79 11.83 13.53
CA LYS A 52 16.67 10.46 12.98
C LYS A 52 15.31 9.76 13.11
N LEU A 53 14.19 10.47 13.29
CA LEU A 53 12.91 9.83 12.95
C LEU A 53 12.88 9.58 11.44
N ARG A 54 12.72 8.31 11.02
CA ARG A 54 12.54 7.98 9.60
C ARG A 54 11.33 8.73 9.09
N ARG A 55 11.56 9.75 8.26
CA ARG A 55 10.50 10.49 7.60
C ARG A 55 9.73 9.52 6.70
N ILE A 56 8.45 9.30 7.00
CA ILE A 56 7.58 8.52 6.11
C ILE A 56 7.47 9.28 4.78
N PRO A 57 7.79 8.65 3.64
CA PRO A 57 7.66 9.31 2.35
C PRO A 57 6.22 9.78 2.11
N ARG A 58 6.05 11.03 1.68
CA ARG A 58 4.71 11.63 1.45
C ARG A 58 3.83 10.79 0.53
N VAL A 59 4.43 10.13 -0.46
CA VAL A 59 3.73 9.26 -1.41
C VAL A 59 3.08 8.04 -0.74
N LYS A 60 3.75 7.43 0.25
CA LYS A 60 3.20 6.28 1.00
C LYS A 60 1.96 6.66 1.79
N THR A 61 2.00 7.85 2.42
CA THR A 61 0.85 8.39 3.15
C THR A 61 -0.31 8.71 2.21
N LEU A 62 -0.03 9.35 1.07
CA LEU A 62 -1.05 9.64 0.04
C LEU A 62 -1.73 8.37 -0.46
N ARG A 63 -0.96 7.34 -0.85
CA ARG A 63 -1.54 6.07 -1.32
C ARG A 63 -2.43 5.42 -0.27
N ARG A 64 -1.99 5.38 0.99
CA ARG A 64 -2.78 4.82 2.10
C ARG A 64 -4.05 5.61 2.36
N ALA A 65 -4.00 6.94 2.26
CA ALA A 65 -5.19 7.78 2.39
C ALA A 65 -6.23 7.51 1.30
N LEU A 66 -5.80 7.07 0.11
CA LEU A 66 -6.68 6.65 -0.98
C LEU A 66 -7.12 5.17 -0.88
N ALA A 67 -6.68 4.44 0.14
CA ALA A 67 -6.96 3.02 0.35
C ALA A 67 -6.59 2.12 -0.85
N LEU A 68 -5.47 2.43 -1.52
CA LEU A 68 -4.99 1.65 -2.67
C LEU A 68 -3.79 0.78 -2.32
N THR A 69 -3.74 -0.41 -2.90
CA THR A 69 -2.52 -1.21 -3.00
C THR A 69 -1.46 -0.47 -3.84
N GLN A 70 -0.22 -0.94 -3.77
CA GLN A 70 0.87 -0.30 -4.49
C GLN A 70 0.68 -0.42 -6.01
N GLU A 71 0.23 -1.59 -6.46
CA GLU A 71 -0.08 -1.93 -7.83
C GLU A 71 -1.24 -1.08 -8.37
N GLU A 72 -2.31 -0.93 -7.60
CA GLU A 72 -3.45 -0.08 -7.99
C GLU A 72 -3.07 1.40 -8.10
N PHE A 73 -2.30 1.93 -7.14
CA PHE A 73 -1.85 3.32 -7.19
C PHE A 73 -0.94 3.57 -8.40
N ALA A 74 0.02 2.66 -8.63
CA ALA A 74 0.92 2.71 -9.78
C ALA A 74 0.13 2.71 -11.11
N ALA A 75 -0.81 1.78 -11.26
CA ALA A 75 -1.63 1.66 -12.47
C ALA A 75 -2.57 2.86 -12.66
N ARG A 76 -3.27 3.28 -11.60
CA ARG A 76 -4.24 4.39 -11.64
C ARG A 76 -3.59 5.70 -12.07
N PHE A 77 -2.41 6.00 -11.51
CA PHE A 77 -1.73 7.28 -11.69
C PHE A 77 -0.54 7.22 -12.67
N ARG A 78 -0.38 6.12 -13.42
CA ARG A 78 0.67 5.94 -14.44
C ARG A 78 2.09 6.16 -13.88
N ILE A 79 2.34 5.71 -12.65
CA ILE A 79 3.67 5.72 -12.02
C ILE A 79 4.23 4.29 -12.11
N PRO A 80 5.42 4.06 -12.68
CA PRO A 80 6.00 2.72 -12.71
C PRO A 80 6.10 2.12 -11.31
N LEU A 81 5.67 0.87 -11.13
CA LEU A 81 5.62 0.22 -9.83
C LEU A 81 6.98 0.18 -9.13
N GLY A 82 8.06 -0.06 -9.88
CA GLY A 82 9.43 -0.02 -9.37
C GLY A 82 9.80 1.36 -8.79
N THR A 83 9.50 2.42 -9.55
CA THR A 83 9.72 3.82 -9.10
C THR A 83 8.93 4.14 -7.84
N LEU A 84 7.65 3.73 -7.77
CA LEU A 84 6.84 3.91 -6.57
C LEU A 84 7.41 3.16 -5.36
N ARG A 85 7.96 1.95 -5.56
CA ARG A 85 8.64 1.18 -4.51
C ARG A 85 9.87 1.90 -3.99
N ASP A 86 10.71 2.43 -4.88
CA ASP A 86 11.91 3.15 -4.48
C ASP A 86 11.56 4.40 -3.66
N TRP A 87 10.52 5.15 -4.08
CA TRP A 87 10.05 6.32 -3.33
C TRP A 87 9.44 5.97 -1.97
N GLU A 88 8.61 4.92 -1.88
CA GLU A 88 7.97 4.52 -0.61
C GLU A 88 8.95 3.90 0.41
N GLN A 89 10.05 3.34 -0.08
CA GLN A 89 11.14 2.78 0.74
C GLN A 89 12.22 3.82 1.06
N GLY A 90 12.21 4.98 0.38
CA GLY A 90 13.22 6.01 0.52
C GLY A 90 14.57 5.67 -0.14
N ARG A 91 14.58 4.77 -1.14
CA ARG A 91 15.77 4.47 -1.96
C ARG A 91 16.07 5.59 -2.96
N SER A 92 15.05 6.34 -3.36
CA SER A 92 15.15 7.54 -4.18
C SER A 92 14.07 8.55 -3.78
N GLU A 93 14.25 9.81 -4.20
CA GLU A 93 13.21 10.83 -4.06
C GLU A 93 12.53 11.13 -5.39
N PRO A 94 11.23 11.49 -5.39
CA PRO A 94 10.60 12.06 -6.56
C PRO A 94 11.28 13.39 -6.93
N ASP A 95 11.49 13.59 -8.23
CA ASP A 95 11.95 14.85 -8.79
C ASP A 95 10.88 15.95 -8.68
N GLN A 96 11.20 17.16 -9.14
CA GLN A 96 10.27 18.30 -9.00
C GLN A 96 8.93 18.08 -9.75
N PRO A 97 8.91 17.61 -11.01
CA PRO A 97 7.67 17.25 -11.68
C PRO A 97 6.86 16.18 -10.95
N ALA A 98 7.49 15.09 -10.47
CA ALA A 98 6.78 14.06 -9.72
C ALA A 98 6.21 14.60 -8.39
N LYS A 99 6.95 15.47 -7.68
CA LYS A 99 6.45 16.16 -6.47
C LYS A 99 5.23 17.04 -6.78
N ALA A 100 5.27 17.79 -7.87
CA ALA A 100 4.12 18.59 -8.32
C ALA A 100 2.93 17.69 -8.68
N TYR A 101 3.16 16.61 -9.44
CA TYR A 101 2.13 15.66 -9.82
C TYR A 101 1.47 14.97 -8.61
N LEU A 102 2.25 14.49 -7.65
CA LEU A 102 1.74 13.93 -6.40
C LEU A 102 0.92 14.95 -5.59
N THR A 103 1.28 16.24 -5.68
CA THR A 103 0.49 17.33 -5.06
C THR A 103 -0.87 17.48 -5.74
N VAL A 104 -0.94 17.36 -7.07
CA VAL A 104 -2.21 17.41 -7.81
C VAL A 104 -3.08 16.19 -7.46
N ILE A 105 -2.50 14.99 -7.40
CA ILE A 105 -3.22 13.76 -6.98
C ILE A 105 -3.79 13.91 -5.57
N ALA A 106 -3.04 14.51 -4.65
CA ALA A 106 -3.51 14.75 -3.29
C ALA A 106 -4.69 15.73 -3.21
N ARG A 107 -4.80 16.66 -4.17
CA ARG A 107 -5.88 17.66 -4.23
C ARG A 107 -7.12 17.15 -4.97
N ASP A 108 -6.94 16.47 -6.09
CA ASP A 108 -8.04 15.96 -6.91
C ASP A 108 -7.69 14.59 -7.54
N PRO A 109 -7.75 13.50 -6.75
CA PRO A 109 -7.40 12.17 -7.25
C PRO A 109 -8.36 11.70 -8.36
N ARG A 110 -9.66 12.06 -8.27
CA ARG A 110 -10.67 11.69 -9.27
C ARG A 110 -10.48 12.45 -10.58
N GLY A 111 -10.12 13.73 -10.53
CA GLY A 111 -9.84 14.53 -11.72
C GLY A 111 -8.60 14.04 -12.46
N VAL A 112 -7.53 13.71 -11.74
CA VAL A 112 -6.36 13.07 -12.33
C VAL A 112 -6.73 11.73 -12.96
N GLU A 113 -7.50 10.88 -12.27
CA GLU A 113 -7.95 9.61 -12.82
C GLU A 113 -8.77 9.80 -14.11
N ARG A 114 -9.73 10.72 -14.14
CA ARG A 114 -10.50 11.05 -15.37
C ARG A 114 -9.60 11.54 -16.50
N ALA A 115 -8.59 12.36 -16.19
CA ALA A 115 -7.68 12.90 -17.19
C ALA A 115 -6.78 11.81 -17.81
N LEU A 116 -6.39 10.80 -17.03
CA LEU A 116 -5.52 9.70 -17.46
C LEU A 116 -6.26 8.52 -18.09
N HIS A 117 -7.56 8.38 -17.81
CA HIS A 117 -8.43 7.34 -18.33
C HIS A 117 -9.63 7.98 -19.03
N PRO A 118 -9.42 8.65 -20.19
CA PRO A 118 -10.54 9.18 -20.95
C PRO A 118 -11.48 8.03 -21.32
N VAL A 119 -12.77 8.21 -21.06
CA VAL A 119 -13.81 7.28 -21.50
C VAL A 119 -13.66 7.10 -23.01
N SER A 120 -13.27 5.89 -23.40
CA SER A 120 -13.16 5.53 -24.81
C SER A 120 -14.55 5.60 -25.41
N SER A 121 -14.85 6.69 -26.12
CA SER A 121 -16.05 6.83 -26.93
C SER A 121 -15.95 5.85 -28.09
N LYS A 122 -16.21 4.56 -27.84
CA LYS A 122 -16.41 3.60 -28.92
C LYS A 122 -17.70 3.99 -29.63
N GLN A 123 -17.55 4.35 -30.91
CA GLN A 123 -18.66 4.52 -31.86
C GLN A 123 -19.66 3.38 -31.72
N THR A 124 -20.88 3.70 -31.30
CA THR A 124 -22.04 2.84 -31.51
C THR A 124 -22.60 3.12 -32.89
N GLY A 125 -22.57 2.11 -33.76
CA GLY A 125 -23.53 1.98 -34.86
C GLY A 125 -22.99 2.15 -36.27
N SER A 126 -22.38 1.08 -36.79
CA SER A 126 -22.64 0.69 -38.18
C SER A 126 -24.14 0.41 -38.33
N HIS A 127 -24.86 1.26 -39.07
CA HIS A 127 -26.14 0.91 -39.68
C HIS A 127 -26.10 1.33 -41.16
N GLY A 128 -25.56 0.41 -41.98
CA GLY A 128 -26.04 0.13 -43.33
C GLY A 128 -26.13 1.27 -44.33
N CYS A 129 -25.00 1.70 -44.89
CA CYS A 129 -25.02 2.24 -46.25
C CYS A 129 -24.88 1.06 -47.23
N ARG A 130 -26.02 0.47 -47.63
CA ARG A 130 -26.08 -0.42 -48.81
C ARG A 130 -25.61 0.39 -50.02
N GLN A 131 -24.50 0.00 -50.63
CA GLN A 131 -24.16 0.48 -51.97
C GLN A 131 -25.19 -0.08 -52.96
N PRO A 132 -25.93 0.74 -53.72
CA PRO A 132 -26.65 0.24 -54.87
C PRO A 132 -25.63 -0.09 -55.97
N LEU A 133 -25.61 -1.37 -56.38
CA LEU A 133 -25.01 -1.84 -57.62
C LEU A 133 -25.74 -1.16 -58.79
N GLN A 134 -25.26 0.01 -59.24
CA GLN A 134 -25.72 0.59 -60.49
C GLN A 134 -24.98 -0.11 -61.64
N ARG A 135 -25.80 -0.79 -62.43
CA ARG A 135 -25.45 -1.67 -63.53
C ARG A 135 -24.73 -0.89 -64.63
N ARG A 136 -23.64 -1.46 -65.15
CA ARG A 136 -23.06 -1.08 -66.44
C ARG A 136 -24.11 -1.31 -67.52
N GLY A 137 -24.61 -0.23 -68.13
CA GLY A 137 -25.34 -0.28 -69.40
C GLY A 137 -24.35 -0.34 -70.57
N PRO A 138 -24.69 -0.97 -71.71
CA PRO A 138 -23.85 -0.95 -72.89
C PRO A 138 -24.27 0.15 -73.90
N ARG A 139 -23.35 0.45 -74.82
CA ARG A 139 -23.46 1.19 -76.11
C ARG A 139 -23.24 2.70 -76.00
N THR A 140 -22.51 3.35 -76.91
CA THR A 140 -22.23 3.04 -78.33
C THR A 140 -20.76 2.81 -78.65
#